data_AF-A0A1Y5N9X9-F1
#
_entry.id   AF-A0A1Y5N9X9-F1
#
_cell.length_a   1.000
_cell.length_b   1.000
_cell.length_c   1.000
_cell.angle_alpha   90.00
_cell.angle_beta   90.00
_cell.angle_gamma   90.00
#
_symmetry.space_group_name_H-M   'P 1'
#
loop_
_entity.id
_entity.type
_entity.pdbx_description
1 polymer ?
#
loop_
_entity_poly.entity_id
_entity_poly.type
_entity_poly.pdbx_seq_one_letter_code
_entity_poly.pdbx_strand_id
1 'polypeptide(L)'
;MSEPHLCPKCKQRTIYFDGICYECRQKEKLEFYENLNEDEIKQKLKNVLAHIDEIGKYGEIYSDLVYIFYLHGICDVQIIKEVTKQGEYYPFEIYKNAPSEVRDELINSLNGAENIVKTNHILCALAWQGDEVVRELFFKLYNAPKPWRAKLHVDTDGYAQVAGWSFDGSGKRRSLVFDRCFTCEPSQSADASVKFKAANDEKCKFCSGEMLEFVIKKESLKRLGLELKNDAVLKFCPTCVGLVQYFCQNDGKSVQTETVGEGESEDYVRDAVAVLDGQKFELASEVCAHYSYMIDSEILLGGYPQWLQDSEHLACPKCGKTMKYLVQIPFGALIDGEGTIYMQICDECELVGANFQCT
;
A
#
# COMPACT_ATOMS: atom_id res chain seq x y z
N MET A 1 -2.94 29.33 -22.80
CA MET A 1 -2.15 29.01 -21.59
C MET A 1 -2.14 30.28 -20.76
N SER A 2 -2.65 30.24 -19.52
CA SER A 2 -2.60 31.39 -18.62
C SER A 2 -1.16 31.68 -18.19
N GLU A 3 -0.87 32.91 -17.79
CA GLU A 3 0.45 33.27 -17.27
C GLU A 3 0.78 32.45 -16.02
N PRO A 4 2.05 32.01 -15.85
CA PRO A 4 2.46 31.30 -14.66
C PRO A 4 2.23 32.17 -13.43
N HIS A 5 1.52 31.63 -12.45
CA HIS A 5 1.26 32.32 -11.20
C HIS A 5 1.31 31.33 -10.04
N LEU A 6 1.56 31.83 -8.83
CA LEU A 6 1.54 31.00 -7.65
C LEU A 6 0.10 30.55 -7.35
N CYS A 7 -0.04 29.26 -7.01
CA CYS A 7 -1.27 28.67 -6.54
C CYS A 7 -1.90 29.59 -5.48
N PRO A 8 -3.15 30.03 -5.67
CA PRO A 8 -3.75 31.04 -4.82
C PRO A 8 -3.96 30.53 -3.38
N LYS A 9 -3.99 29.21 -3.14
CA LYS A 9 -4.15 28.60 -1.82
C LYS A 9 -2.83 28.44 -1.07
N CYS A 10 -1.87 27.67 -1.58
CA CYS A 10 -0.61 27.42 -0.87
C CYS A 10 0.43 28.52 -1.04
N LYS A 11 0.35 29.35 -2.08
CA LYS A 11 1.35 30.38 -2.45
C LYS A 11 2.77 29.83 -2.66
N GLN A 12 2.93 28.51 -2.82
CA GLN A 12 4.23 27.85 -2.94
C GLN A 12 4.48 27.27 -4.34
N ARG A 13 3.44 26.75 -5.00
CA ARG A 13 3.57 26.10 -6.32
C ARG A 13 3.18 27.02 -7.46
N THR A 14 3.96 27.05 -8.52
CA THR A 14 3.60 27.72 -9.77
C THR A 14 2.63 26.84 -10.57
N ILE A 15 1.52 27.42 -11.04
CA ILE A 15 0.52 26.78 -11.90
C ILE A 15 0.32 27.58 -13.18
N TYR A 16 -0.13 26.90 -14.23
CA TYR A 16 -0.31 27.45 -15.59
C TYR A 16 -1.78 27.40 -16.04
N PHE A 17 -2.70 27.31 -15.07
CA PHE A 17 -4.14 27.14 -15.24
C PHE A 17 -4.87 27.85 -14.09
N ASP A 18 -6.16 28.13 -14.27
CA ASP A 18 -6.97 28.79 -13.23
C ASP A 18 -7.38 27.82 -12.12
N GLY A 19 -7.37 28.29 -10.87
CA GLY A 19 -7.77 27.50 -9.69
C GLY A 19 -6.60 27.23 -8.75
N ILE A 20 -6.61 26.09 -8.08
CA ILE A 20 -5.58 25.66 -7.10
C ILE A 20 -4.74 24.51 -7.65
N CYS A 21 -3.50 24.39 -7.17
CA CYS A 21 -2.61 23.29 -7.53
C CYS A 21 -3.18 21.92 -7.13
N TYR A 22 -2.65 20.87 -7.75
CA TYR A 22 -3.09 19.49 -7.56
C TYR A 22 -3.18 19.09 -6.08
N GLU A 23 -2.11 19.26 -5.31
CA GLU A 23 -2.11 18.85 -3.89
C GLU A 23 -3.08 19.65 -3.02
N CYS A 24 -3.25 20.96 -3.29
CA CYS A 24 -4.26 21.74 -2.57
C CYS A 24 -5.67 21.19 -2.83
N ARG A 25 -5.94 20.73 -4.05
CA ARG A 25 -7.21 20.12 -4.43
C ARG A 25 -7.41 18.74 -3.82
N GLN A 26 -6.36 17.91 -3.81
CA GLN A 26 -6.41 16.60 -3.16
C GLN A 26 -6.65 16.76 -1.67
N LYS A 27 -5.94 17.67 -1.01
CA LYS A 27 -6.14 17.99 0.40
C LYS A 27 -7.56 18.46 0.70
N GLU A 28 -8.13 19.36 -0.11
CA GLU A 28 -9.55 19.78 0.07
C GLU A 28 -10.52 18.62 -0.05
N LYS A 29 -10.29 17.73 -1.03
CA LYS A 29 -11.15 16.57 -1.25
C LYS A 29 -11.03 15.57 -0.09
N LEU A 30 -9.82 15.29 0.37
CA LEU A 30 -9.56 14.47 1.56
C LEU A 30 -10.25 15.04 2.79
N GLU A 31 -9.99 16.31 3.11
CA GLU A 31 -10.60 17.00 4.26
C GLU A 31 -12.13 16.98 4.17
N PHE A 32 -12.72 17.14 2.98
CA PHE A 32 -14.17 17.04 2.80
C PHE A 32 -14.71 15.67 3.21
N TYR A 33 -14.12 14.58 2.72
CA TYR A 33 -14.61 13.23 3.02
C TYR A 33 -14.26 12.78 4.43
N GLU A 34 -13.10 13.14 4.98
CA GLU A 34 -12.69 12.84 6.36
C GLU A 34 -13.66 13.45 7.38
N ASN A 35 -14.19 14.64 7.10
CA ASN A 35 -15.08 15.36 8.01
C ASN A 35 -16.57 15.03 7.83
N LEU A 36 -16.94 14.09 6.95
CA LEU A 36 -18.33 13.65 6.84
C LEU A 36 -18.79 12.99 8.13
N ASN A 37 -19.96 13.41 8.62
CA ASN A 37 -20.60 12.72 9.74
C ASN A 37 -21.36 11.46 9.27
N GLU A 38 -21.81 10.64 10.22
CA GLU A 38 -22.49 9.37 9.90
C GLU A 38 -23.73 9.53 9.02
N ASP A 39 -24.51 10.60 9.18
CA ASP A 39 -25.74 10.80 8.42
C ASP A 39 -25.44 11.25 6.99
N GLU A 40 -24.41 12.08 6.81
CA GLU A 40 -23.89 12.46 5.49
C GLU A 40 -23.34 11.23 4.75
N ILE A 41 -22.57 10.38 5.44
CA ILE A 41 -22.07 9.10 4.88
C ILE A 41 -23.24 8.22 4.46
N LYS A 42 -24.24 8.00 5.33
CA LYS A 42 -25.43 7.20 5.00
C LYS A 42 -26.19 7.77 3.80
N GLN A 43 -26.31 9.09 3.71
CA GLN A 43 -27.02 9.74 2.60
C GLN A 43 -26.25 9.59 1.27
N LYS A 44 -24.93 9.74 1.30
CA LYS A 44 -24.08 9.51 0.12
C LYS A 44 -24.11 8.06 -0.34
N LEU A 45 -24.01 7.08 0.57
CA LEU A 45 -24.10 5.66 0.20
C LEU A 45 -25.48 5.28 -0.36
N LYS A 46 -26.57 5.86 0.15
CA LYS A 46 -27.90 5.73 -0.48
C LYS A 46 -27.93 6.29 -1.90
N ASN A 47 -27.27 7.43 -2.13
CA ASN A 47 -27.15 8.02 -3.46
C ASN A 47 -26.32 7.14 -4.40
N VAL A 48 -25.22 6.54 -3.91
CA VAL A 48 -24.43 5.56 -4.65
C VAL A 48 -25.28 4.36 -5.05
N LEU A 49 -26.04 3.79 -4.12
CA LEU A 49 -26.92 2.65 -4.39
C LEU A 49 -28.02 2.99 -5.42
N ALA A 50 -28.56 4.20 -5.38
CA ALA A 50 -29.58 4.66 -6.33
C ALA A 50 -29.04 4.88 -7.75
N HIS A 51 -27.74 5.11 -7.90
CA HIS A 51 -27.04 5.39 -9.16
C HIS A 51 -25.92 4.37 -9.40
N ILE A 52 -26.17 3.11 -9.03
CA ILE A 52 -25.17 2.05 -9.03
C ILE A 52 -24.58 1.80 -10.44
N ASP A 53 -25.38 2.03 -11.49
CA ASP A 53 -25.01 1.94 -12.89
C ASP A 53 -23.99 3.01 -13.33
N GLU A 54 -23.71 3.99 -12.47
CA GLU A 54 -22.74 5.06 -12.72
C GLU A 54 -21.35 4.78 -12.13
N ILE A 55 -21.18 3.71 -11.33
CA ILE A 55 -19.89 3.38 -10.70
C ILE A 55 -18.77 3.24 -11.75
N GLY A 56 -19.06 2.61 -12.90
CA GLY A 56 -18.09 2.46 -14.00
C GLY A 56 -17.75 3.76 -14.75
N LYS A 57 -18.41 4.89 -14.45
CA LYS A 57 -18.16 6.20 -15.11
C LYS A 57 -17.06 7.02 -14.42
N TYR A 58 -16.50 6.54 -13.29
CA TYR A 58 -15.43 7.21 -12.54
C TYR A 58 -15.73 8.68 -12.16
N GLY A 59 -17.00 9.00 -11.97
CA GLY A 59 -17.48 10.33 -11.61
C GLY A 59 -17.64 10.55 -10.10
N GLU A 60 -18.58 11.42 -9.73
CA GLU A 60 -18.91 11.73 -8.33
C GLU A 60 -19.41 10.50 -7.57
N ILE A 61 -20.27 9.68 -8.17
CA ILE A 61 -20.79 8.45 -7.55
C ILE A 61 -19.66 7.48 -7.18
N TYR A 62 -18.71 7.26 -8.09
CA TYR A 62 -17.53 6.45 -7.82
C TYR A 62 -16.67 7.07 -6.70
N SER A 63 -16.45 8.40 -6.74
CA SER A 63 -15.70 9.10 -5.69
C SER A 63 -16.36 8.95 -4.32
N ASP A 64 -17.68 9.11 -4.22
CA ASP A 64 -18.40 8.91 -2.96
C ASP A 64 -18.20 7.50 -2.40
N LEU A 65 -18.27 6.46 -3.26
CA LEU A 65 -18.02 5.09 -2.84
C LEU A 65 -16.59 4.89 -2.30
N VAL A 66 -15.58 5.25 -3.10
CA VAL A 66 -14.18 4.93 -2.75
C VAL A 66 -13.62 5.82 -1.64
N TYR A 67 -14.00 7.11 -1.59
CA TYR A 67 -13.57 8.00 -0.49
C TYR A 67 -14.19 7.62 0.84
N ILE A 68 -15.47 7.25 0.86
CA ILE A 68 -16.08 6.75 2.10
C ILE A 68 -15.41 5.44 2.53
N PHE A 69 -15.17 4.51 1.60
CA PHE A 69 -14.53 3.24 1.94
C PHE A 69 -13.09 3.40 2.42
N TYR A 70 -12.23 4.11 1.69
CA TYR A 70 -10.81 4.20 2.03
C TYR A 70 -10.52 5.09 3.25
N LEU A 71 -11.39 6.06 3.56
CA LEU A 71 -11.21 6.96 4.72
C LEU A 71 -11.94 6.48 5.97
N HIS A 72 -13.08 5.80 5.83
CA HIS A 72 -13.91 5.38 6.97
C HIS A 72 -14.07 3.87 7.12
N GLY A 73 -13.67 3.07 6.13
CA GLY A 73 -13.84 1.61 6.15
C GLY A 73 -15.29 1.16 6.00
N ILE A 74 -16.17 2.04 5.49
CA ILE A 74 -17.62 1.79 5.41
C ILE A 74 -18.01 1.48 3.96
N CYS A 75 -18.73 0.37 3.76
CA CYS A 75 -19.42 0.06 2.52
C CYS A 75 -20.77 -0.59 2.85
N ASP A 76 -21.85 -0.15 2.20
CA ASP A 76 -23.16 -0.80 2.34
C ASP A 76 -23.13 -2.14 1.59
N VAL A 77 -23.48 -3.22 2.29
CA VAL A 77 -23.55 -4.56 1.73
C VAL A 77 -24.48 -4.66 0.50
N GLN A 78 -25.51 -3.82 0.42
CA GLN A 78 -26.40 -3.77 -0.73
C GLN A 78 -25.69 -3.23 -1.98
N ILE A 79 -24.77 -2.28 -1.84
CA ILE A 79 -23.95 -1.78 -2.95
C ILE A 79 -23.14 -2.94 -3.52
N ILE A 80 -22.46 -3.71 -2.65
CA ILE A 80 -21.65 -4.87 -3.06
C ILE A 80 -22.51 -5.90 -3.82
N LYS A 81 -23.71 -6.20 -3.31
CA LYS A 81 -24.65 -7.13 -3.96
C LYS A 81 -25.08 -6.65 -5.34
N GLU A 82 -25.44 -5.38 -5.49
CA GLU A 82 -25.92 -4.85 -6.76
C GLU A 82 -24.81 -4.74 -7.81
N VAL A 83 -23.59 -4.30 -7.45
CA VAL A 83 -22.46 -4.30 -8.40
C VAL A 83 -22.09 -5.73 -8.83
N THR A 84 -22.14 -6.69 -7.90
CA THR A 84 -21.88 -8.11 -8.23
C THR A 84 -22.88 -8.63 -9.26
N LYS A 85 -24.18 -8.32 -9.11
CA LYS A 85 -25.24 -8.70 -10.06
C LYS A 85 -25.05 -8.05 -11.43
N GLN A 86 -24.52 -6.83 -11.48
CA GLN A 86 -24.19 -6.14 -12.73
C GLN A 86 -22.90 -6.67 -13.38
N GLY A 87 -22.15 -7.54 -12.68
CA GLY A 87 -20.88 -8.07 -13.15
C GLY A 87 -19.72 -7.07 -13.03
N GLU A 88 -19.86 -6.08 -12.14
CA GLU A 88 -18.85 -5.08 -11.82
C GLU A 88 -18.09 -5.46 -10.55
N TYR A 89 -16.81 -5.82 -10.71
CA TYR A 89 -15.97 -6.34 -9.62
C TYR A 89 -14.81 -5.41 -9.24
N TYR A 90 -14.76 -4.21 -9.81
CA TYR A 90 -13.81 -3.15 -9.47
C TYR A 90 -14.58 -1.93 -8.91
N PRO A 91 -14.11 -1.25 -7.85
CA PRO A 91 -12.89 -1.53 -7.07
C PRO A 91 -13.06 -2.83 -6.26
N PHE A 92 -12.01 -3.62 -6.13
CA PHE A 92 -12.11 -4.97 -5.52
C PHE A 92 -12.06 -4.92 -3.99
N GLU A 93 -11.55 -3.84 -3.40
CA GLU A 93 -11.33 -3.66 -1.97
C GLU A 93 -12.66 -3.58 -1.21
N ILE A 94 -13.73 -3.09 -1.85
CA ILE A 94 -15.07 -3.03 -1.25
C ILE A 94 -15.63 -4.42 -0.98
N TYR A 95 -15.11 -5.47 -1.62
CA TYR A 95 -15.49 -6.85 -1.36
C TYR A 95 -14.90 -7.42 -0.07
N LYS A 96 -14.07 -6.65 0.65
CA LYS A 96 -13.48 -7.07 1.92
C LYS A 96 -14.55 -7.61 2.88
N ASN A 97 -14.42 -8.88 3.25
CA ASN A 97 -15.37 -9.57 4.13
C ASN A 97 -16.84 -9.57 3.61
N ALA A 98 -17.05 -9.49 2.31
CA ALA A 98 -18.39 -9.55 1.73
C ALA A 98 -19.13 -10.85 2.15
N PRO A 99 -20.47 -10.84 2.28
CA PRO A 99 -21.22 -12.00 2.74
C PRO A 99 -21.04 -13.23 1.85
N SER A 100 -21.31 -14.41 2.42
CA SER A 100 -21.17 -15.69 1.71
C SER A 100 -21.98 -15.77 0.42
N GLU A 101 -23.15 -15.12 0.34
CA GLU A 101 -23.93 -15.07 -0.90
C GLU A 101 -23.24 -14.29 -2.04
N VAL A 102 -22.49 -13.24 -1.71
CA VAL A 102 -21.66 -12.50 -2.70
C VAL A 102 -20.49 -13.37 -3.11
N ARG A 103 -19.81 -14.02 -2.15
CA ARG A 103 -18.74 -14.99 -2.45
C ARG A 103 -19.21 -16.06 -3.41
N ASP A 104 -20.35 -16.70 -3.13
CA ASP A 104 -20.86 -17.80 -3.94
C ASP A 104 -21.19 -17.33 -5.37
N GLU A 105 -21.72 -16.11 -5.51
CA GLU A 105 -21.95 -15.48 -6.81
C GLU A 105 -20.64 -15.17 -7.55
N LEU A 106 -19.60 -14.70 -6.86
CA LEU A 106 -18.26 -14.50 -7.44
C LEU A 106 -17.65 -15.82 -7.92
N ILE A 107 -17.77 -16.90 -7.14
CA ILE A 107 -17.31 -18.24 -7.53
C ILE A 107 -18.07 -18.74 -8.76
N ASN A 108 -19.40 -18.54 -8.81
CA ASN A 108 -20.21 -18.88 -9.97
C ASN A 108 -19.77 -18.07 -11.21
N SER A 109 -19.56 -16.77 -11.03
CA SER A 109 -19.08 -15.86 -12.08
C SER A 109 -17.71 -16.25 -12.62
N LEU A 110 -16.79 -16.71 -11.76
CA LEU A 110 -15.46 -17.18 -12.17
C LEU A 110 -15.54 -18.37 -13.14
N ASN A 111 -16.49 -19.29 -12.92
CA ASN A 111 -16.68 -20.44 -13.80
C ASN A 111 -17.27 -20.07 -15.16
N GLY A 112 -18.00 -18.96 -15.24
CA GLY A 112 -18.63 -18.44 -16.45
C GLY A 112 -17.89 -17.28 -17.14
N ALA A 113 -16.71 -16.89 -16.63
CA ALA A 113 -16.02 -15.69 -17.11
C ALA A 113 -15.57 -15.83 -18.58
N GLU A 114 -16.06 -14.92 -19.42
CA GLU A 114 -15.87 -14.96 -20.88
C GLU A 114 -14.53 -14.38 -21.35
N ASN A 115 -13.92 -13.50 -20.54
CA ASN A 115 -12.65 -12.85 -20.87
C ASN A 115 -11.72 -12.72 -19.67
N ILE A 116 -10.47 -12.39 -19.97
CA ILE A 116 -9.39 -12.37 -18.98
C ILE A 116 -9.49 -11.21 -17.99
N VAL A 117 -9.91 -10.03 -18.43
CA VAL A 117 -10.04 -8.85 -17.57
C VAL A 117 -11.09 -9.12 -16.50
N LYS A 118 -12.23 -9.69 -16.90
CA LYS A 118 -13.28 -10.09 -15.97
C LYS A 118 -12.81 -11.18 -15.01
N THR A 119 -12.07 -12.18 -15.51
CA THR A 119 -11.45 -13.22 -14.67
C THR A 119 -10.52 -12.60 -13.63
N ASN A 120 -9.67 -11.65 -14.03
CA ASN A 120 -8.76 -10.93 -13.15
C ASN A 120 -9.51 -10.20 -12.04
N HIS A 121 -10.55 -9.42 -12.39
CA HIS A 121 -11.30 -8.66 -11.39
C HIS A 121 -12.08 -9.57 -10.43
N ILE A 122 -12.64 -10.69 -10.91
CA ILE A 122 -13.31 -11.68 -10.04
C ILE A 122 -12.32 -12.29 -9.05
N LEU A 123 -11.11 -12.64 -9.50
CA LEU A 123 -10.08 -13.19 -8.61
C LEU A 123 -9.63 -12.16 -7.56
N CYS A 124 -9.47 -10.88 -7.93
CA CYS A 124 -9.20 -9.83 -6.94
C CYS A 124 -10.36 -9.67 -5.93
N ALA A 125 -11.61 -9.60 -6.40
CA ALA A 125 -12.78 -9.48 -5.52
C ALA A 125 -12.93 -10.69 -4.58
N LEU A 126 -12.69 -11.91 -5.08
CA LEU A 126 -12.63 -13.12 -4.25
C LEU A 126 -11.54 -12.99 -3.21
N ALA A 127 -10.33 -12.56 -3.60
CA ALA A 127 -9.21 -12.42 -2.67
C ALA A 127 -9.55 -11.46 -1.52
N TRP A 128 -10.21 -10.35 -1.81
CA TRP A 128 -10.67 -9.40 -0.80
C TRP A 128 -11.80 -9.94 0.06
N GLN A 129 -12.77 -10.67 -0.51
CA GLN A 129 -13.78 -11.39 0.28
C GLN A 129 -13.11 -12.33 1.28
N GLY A 130 -12.16 -13.13 0.80
CA GLY A 130 -11.08 -13.68 1.59
C GLY A 130 -11.49 -14.64 2.71
N ASP A 131 -12.67 -15.22 2.72
CA ASP A 131 -13.03 -16.19 3.74
C ASP A 131 -12.36 -17.55 3.54
N GLU A 132 -12.65 -18.51 4.43
CA GLU A 132 -12.02 -19.83 4.40
C GLU A 132 -12.36 -20.62 3.12
N VAL A 133 -13.55 -20.42 2.53
CA VAL A 133 -13.93 -21.06 1.27
C VAL A 133 -13.10 -20.50 0.12
N VAL A 134 -12.89 -19.18 0.09
CA VAL A 134 -11.98 -18.54 -0.87
C VAL A 134 -10.55 -19.03 -0.68
N ARG A 135 -10.04 -19.08 0.56
CA ARG A 135 -8.69 -19.57 0.84
C ARG A 135 -8.50 -20.99 0.28
N GLU A 136 -9.44 -21.88 0.54
CA GLU A 136 -9.40 -23.23 0.00
C GLU A 136 -9.47 -23.26 -1.53
N LEU A 137 -10.33 -22.44 -2.13
CA LEU A 137 -10.43 -22.32 -3.59
C LEU A 137 -9.08 -21.89 -4.18
N PHE A 138 -8.43 -20.89 -3.58
CA PHE A 138 -7.15 -20.37 -4.05
C PHE A 138 -6.05 -21.41 -3.92
N PHE A 139 -6.01 -22.14 -2.80
CA PHE A 139 -5.07 -23.24 -2.62
C PHE A 139 -5.31 -24.40 -3.61
N LYS A 140 -6.56 -24.73 -3.92
CA LYS A 140 -6.92 -25.73 -4.94
C LYS A 140 -6.47 -25.28 -6.34
N LEU A 141 -6.72 -24.02 -6.68
CA LEU A 141 -6.33 -23.43 -7.97
C LEU A 141 -4.80 -23.31 -8.12
N TYR A 142 -4.09 -23.00 -7.04
CA TYR A 142 -2.63 -22.97 -7.04
C TYR A 142 -2.03 -24.36 -7.33
N ASN A 143 -2.54 -25.41 -6.68
CA ASN A 143 -2.04 -26.78 -6.89
C ASN A 143 -2.54 -27.42 -8.20
N ALA A 144 -3.71 -27.00 -8.70
CA ALA A 144 -4.31 -27.51 -9.93
C ALA A 144 -4.89 -26.36 -10.77
N PRO A 145 -4.03 -25.58 -11.46
CA PRO A 145 -4.47 -24.41 -12.23
C PRO A 145 -5.45 -24.77 -13.35
N LYS A 146 -6.44 -23.90 -13.56
CA LYS A 146 -7.35 -23.98 -14.70
C LYS A 146 -6.66 -23.49 -15.99
N PRO A 147 -7.13 -23.89 -17.18
CA PRO A 147 -6.51 -23.47 -18.46
C PRO A 147 -6.40 -21.96 -18.65
N TRP A 148 -7.34 -21.18 -18.10
CA TRP A 148 -7.32 -19.71 -18.18
C TRP A 148 -6.16 -19.08 -17.38
N ARG A 149 -5.56 -19.78 -16.41
CA ARG A 149 -4.40 -19.26 -15.65
C ARG A 149 -3.24 -18.92 -16.56
N ALA A 150 -3.00 -19.69 -17.63
CA ALA A 150 -1.89 -19.45 -18.55
C ALA A 150 -1.97 -18.11 -19.30
N LYS A 151 -3.13 -17.46 -19.26
CA LYS A 151 -3.34 -16.14 -19.85
C LYS A 151 -3.16 -15.01 -18.82
N LEU A 152 -3.22 -15.31 -17.51
CA LEU A 152 -3.11 -14.33 -16.43
C LEU A 152 -1.64 -13.95 -16.21
N HIS A 153 -1.43 -12.74 -15.68
CA HIS A 153 -0.09 -12.23 -15.39
C HIS A 153 0.55 -12.94 -14.19
N VAL A 154 -0.25 -13.25 -13.18
CA VAL A 154 0.20 -13.81 -11.89
C VAL A 154 -0.50 -15.13 -11.57
N ASP A 155 0.10 -15.87 -10.65
CA ASP A 155 -0.49 -17.07 -10.05
C ASP A 155 -1.58 -16.74 -9.02
N THR A 156 -2.32 -17.76 -8.58
CA THR A 156 -3.44 -17.59 -7.65
C THR A 156 -3.02 -17.09 -6.26
N ASP A 157 -1.80 -17.41 -5.83
CA ASP A 157 -1.20 -16.81 -4.63
C ASP A 157 -0.93 -15.31 -4.80
N GLY A 158 -0.57 -14.86 -6.01
CA GLY A 158 -0.46 -13.44 -6.35
C GLY A 158 -1.77 -12.68 -6.11
N TYR A 159 -2.92 -13.25 -6.47
CA TYR A 159 -4.23 -12.64 -6.18
C TYR A 159 -4.52 -12.54 -4.68
N ALA A 160 -4.15 -13.55 -3.88
CA ALA A 160 -4.28 -13.46 -2.42
C ALA A 160 -3.42 -12.31 -1.87
N GLN A 161 -2.22 -12.11 -2.42
CA GLN A 161 -1.29 -11.06 -2.02
C GLN A 161 -1.82 -9.66 -2.31
N VAL A 162 -2.58 -9.46 -3.40
CA VAL A 162 -3.31 -8.19 -3.67
C VAL A 162 -4.22 -7.80 -2.50
N ALA A 163 -4.86 -8.79 -1.85
CA ALA A 163 -5.72 -8.57 -0.69
C ALA A 163 -4.97 -8.65 0.65
N GLY A 164 -3.63 -8.65 0.65
CA GLY A 164 -2.82 -8.62 1.85
C GLY A 164 -2.75 -9.94 2.61
N TRP A 165 -2.92 -11.08 1.95
CA TRP A 165 -2.72 -12.39 2.59
C TRP A 165 -2.06 -13.41 1.66
N SER A 166 -1.56 -14.49 2.24
CA SER A 166 -0.99 -15.63 1.51
C SER A 166 -1.34 -16.94 2.22
N PHE A 167 -0.85 -18.05 1.66
CA PHE A 167 -0.90 -19.35 2.30
C PHE A 167 0.43 -20.08 2.11
N ASP A 168 0.81 -20.90 3.09
CA ASP A 168 1.99 -21.76 2.96
C ASP A 168 1.69 -23.04 2.15
N GLY A 169 2.70 -23.91 2.00
CA GLY A 169 2.55 -25.17 1.27
C GLY A 169 1.54 -26.16 1.88
N SER A 170 1.10 -25.95 3.13
CA SER A 170 -0.01 -26.69 3.75
C SER A 170 -1.38 -26.05 3.47
N GLY A 171 -1.41 -24.88 2.85
CA GLY A 171 -2.60 -24.06 2.63
C GLY A 171 -2.93 -23.14 3.80
N LYS A 172 -2.18 -23.16 4.91
CA LYS A 172 -2.48 -22.34 6.09
C LYS A 172 -2.34 -20.86 5.75
N ARG A 173 -3.38 -20.07 6.05
CA ARG A 173 -3.39 -18.61 5.82
C ARG A 173 -2.32 -17.90 6.66
N ARG A 174 -1.69 -16.89 6.04
CA ARG A 174 -0.86 -15.87 6.70
C ARG A 174 -1.32 -14.48 6.28
N SER A 175 -1.44 -13.57 7.23
CA SER A 175 -1.66 -12.15 6.93
C SER A 175 -0.34 -11.49 6.50
N LEU A 176 -0.40 -10.69 5.44
CA LEU A 176 0.70 -9.91 4.90
C LEU A 176 0.55 -8.41 5.14
N VAL A 177 -0.44 -8.00 5.94
CA VAL A 177 -0.77 -6.60 6.25
C VAL A 177 -1.20 -6.44 7.70
N PHE A 178 -1.23 -5.20 8.20
CA PHE A 178 -1.76 -4.89 9.53
C PHE A 178 -3.13 -4.23 9.39
N ASP A 179 -4.11 -4.66 10.17
CA ASP A 179 -5.47 -4.07 10.12
C ASP A 179 -5.55 -2.68 10.78
N ARG A 180 -4.44 -2.18 11.32
CA ARG A 180 -4.29 -0.84 11.89
C ARG A 180 -3.30 -0.06 11.03
N CYS A 181 -3.61 1.21 10.78
CA CYS A 181 -2.78 2.13 10.01
C CYS A 181 -2.61 3.43 10.79
N PHE A 182 -1.41 4.00 10.77
CA PHE A 182 -1.08 5.22 11.48
C PHE A 182 -0.31 6.18 10.58
N THR A 183 -0.67 7.45 10.63
CA THR A 183 0.10 8.51 9.99
C THR A 183 1.36 8.82 10.82
N CYS A 184 2.44 9.20 10.15
CA CYS A 184 3.65 9.68 10.79
C CYS A 184 3.85 11.17 10.45
N GLU A 185 3.75 12.03 11.46
CA GLU A 185 3.84 13.49 11.28
C GLU A 185 5.24 14.01 11.65
N PRO A 186 5.74 15.07 10.99
CA PRO A 186 7.04 15.66 11.32
C PRO A 186 7.17 15.99 12.82
N SER A 187 8.31 15.65 13.40
CA SER A 187 8.57 15.77 14.83
C SER A 187 9.93 16.39 15.10
N GLN A 188 10.02 17.16 16.19
CA GLN A 188 11.29 17.69 16.71
C GLN A 188 11.83 16.86 17.89
N SER A 189 11.08 15.84 18.33
CA SER A 189 11.45 14.99 19.47
C SER A 189 12.73 14.21 19.15
N ALA A 190 13.70 14.20 20.07
CA ALA A 190 14.83 13.29 19.98
C ALA A 190 14.39 11.81 20.06
N ASP A 191 13.24 11.57 20.68
CA ASP A 191 12.65 10.27 20.89
C ASP A 191 11.55 9.90 19.89
N ALA A 192 11.54 10.55 18.72
CA ALA A 192 10.57 10.30 17.67
C ALA A 192 10.41 8.81 17.32
N SER A 193 9.18 8.40 17.04
CA SER A 193 8.82 7.04 16.61
C SER A 193 9.60 6.55 15.38
N VAL A 194 9.78 7.44 14.40
CA VAL A 194 10.42 7.16 13.11
C VAL A 194 11.49 8.21 12.85
N LYS A 195 12.62 7.83 12.25
CA LYS A 195 13.67 8.77 11.83
C LYS A 195 14.49 8.28 10.66
N PHE A 196 15.02 9.23 9.92
CA PHE A 196 16.09 9.03 8.95
C PHE A 196 17.44 9.42 9.57
N LYS A 197 18.49 8.72 9.17
CA LYS A 197 19.86 9.00 9.59
C LYS A 197 20.85 8.59 8.51
N ALA A 198 21.83 9.44 8.21
CA ALA A 198 22.93 9.08 7.31
C ALA A 198 23.80 7.95 7.91
N ALA A 199 24.08 6.92 7.11
CA ALA A 199 25.00 5.84 7.43
C ALA A 199 26.42 6.19 6.96
N ASN A 200 26.99 7.25 7.55
CA ASN A 200 28.21 7.94 7.09
C ASN A 200 29.46 7.07 6.88
N ASP A 201 29.52 5.90 7.51
CA ASP A 201 30.67 4.98 7.41
C ASP A 201 30.53 3.94 6.28
N GLU A 202 29.41 3.97 5.54
CA GLU A 202 29.08 2.98 4.49
C GLU A 202 28.74 3.70 3.17
N LYS A 203 29.25 3.17 2.05
CA LYS A 203 28.92 3.62 0.69
C LYS A 203 28.20 2.52 -0.08
N CYS A 204 27.29 2.91 -0.97
CA CYS A 204 26.60 1.99 -1.85
C CYS A 204 27.60 1.24 -2.74
N LYS A 205 27.51 -0.09 -2.80
CA LYS A 205 28.41 -0.91 -3.63
C LYS A 205 28.21 -0.76 -5.14
N PHE A 206 27.12 -0.11 -5.56
CA PHE A 206 26.78 0.10 -6.98
C PHE A 206 27.23 1.49 -7.44
N CYS A 207 26.58 2.55 -6.93
CA CYS A 207 26.85 3.92 -7.36
C CYS A 207 27.89 4.69 -6.52
N SER A 208 28.44 4.06 -5.47
CA SER A 208 29.32 4.71 -4.47
C SER A 208 28.68 5.88 -3.69
N GLY A 209 27.36 6.06 -3.81
CA GLY A 209 26.59 7.07 -3.08
C GLY A 209 26.47 6.81 -1.58
N GLU A 210 25.97 7.81 -0.86
CA GLU A 210 25.72 7.71 0.58
C GLU A 210 24.48 6.84 0.88
N MET A 211 24.52 6.20 2.05
CA MET A 211 23.48 5.29 2.52
C MET A 211 22.65 5.98 3.62
N LEU A 212 21.36 5.65 3.69
CA LEU A 212 20.45 6.07 4.75
C LEU A 212 19.99 4.89 5.60
N GLU A 213 19.77 5.15 6.88
CA GLU A 213 18.99 4.32 7.79
C GLU A 213 17.59 4.92 7.94
N PHE A 214 16.56 4.12 7.71
CA PHE A 214 15.19 4.40 8.14
C PHE A 214 14.89 3.53 9.36
N VAL A 215 14.60 4.17 10.49
CA VAL A 215 14.45 3.53 11.80
C VAL A 215 13.02 3.70 12.29
N ILE A 216 12.38 2.60 12.69
CA ILE A 216 11.11 2.59 13.43
C ILE A 216 11.36 2.01 14.82
N LYS A 217 11.02 2.77 15.86
CA LYS A 217 11.12 2.31 17.25
C LYS A 217 10.23 1.10 17.48
N LYS A 218 10.76 0.07 18.15
CA LYS A 218 9.99 -1.14 18.49
C LYS A 218 8.76 -0.86 19.35
N GLU A 219 8.82 0.19 20.18
CA GLU A 219 7.68 0.61 21.01
C GLU A 219 6.52 1.12 20.15
N SER A 220 6.81 1.78 19.03
CA SER A 220 5.80 2.23 18.07
C SER A 220 5.17 1.03 17.33
N LEU A 221 5.95 -0.02 17.05
CA LEU A 221 5.45 -1.26 16.42
C LEU A 221 4.45 -2.02 17.29
N LYS A 222 4.47 -1.86 18.62
CA LYS A 222 3.47 -2.44 19.52
C LYS A 222 2.05 -1.94 19.23
N ARG A 223 1.89 -0.73 18.66
CA ARG A 223 0.57 -0.24 18.21
C ARG A 223 0.02 -1.07 17.05
N LEU A 224 0.86 -1.72 16.26
CA LEU A 224 0.45 -2.71 15.25
C LEU A 224 0.26 -4.13 15.81
N GLY A 225 0.50 -4.35 17.11
CA GLY A 225 0.57 -5.69 17.71
C GLY A 225 1.84 -6.46 17.32
N LEU A 226 2.89 -5.76 16.86
CA LEU A 226 4.16 -6.36 16.48
C LEU A 226 5.20 -6.11 17.58
N GLU A 227 5.65 -7.19 18.24
CA GLU A 227 6.67 -7.13 19.27
C GLU A 227 8.02 -7.63 18.72
N LEU A 228 8.96 -6.69 18.52
CA LEU A 228 10.33 -7.00 18.11
C LEU A 228 11.28 -6.81 19.29
N LYS A 229 12.41 -7.53 19.27
CA LYS A 229 13.49 -7.36 20.27
C LYS A 229 14.16 -5.99 20.17
N ASN A 230 14.29 -5.49 18.95
CA ASN A 230 15.05 -4.29 18.58
C ASN A 230 14.24 -3.40 17.64
N ASP A 231 14.67 -2.15 17.47
CA ASP A 231 14.07 -1.21 16.50
C ASP A 231 14.21 -1.73 15.07
N ALA A 232 13.17 -1.62 14.26
CA ALA A 232 13.26 -2.03 12.86
C ALA A 232 14.09 -0.99 12.09
N VAL A 233 15.20 -1.41 11.49
CA VAL A 233 16.12 -0.53 10.74
C VAL A 233 16.35 -1.05 9.34
N LEU A 234 15.97 -0.25 8.34
CA LEU A 234 16.29 -0.47 6.94
C LEU A 234 17.49 0.41 6.56
N LYS A 235 18.54 -0.19 6.02
CA LYS A 235 19.62 0.53 5.34
C LYS A 235 19.42 0.46 3.83
N PHE A 236 19.48 1.59 3.14
CA PHE A 236 19.30 1.64 1.68
C PHE A 236 20.06 2.81 1.04
N CYS A 237 20.36 2.68 -0.26
CA CYS A 237 20.89 3.77 -1.07
C CYS A 237 19.73 4.52 -1.72
N PRO A 238 19.59 5.85 -1.53
CA PRO A 238 18.50 6.62 -2.13
C PRO A 238 18.42 6.50 -3.65
N THR A 239 19.58 6.43 -4.33
CA THR A 239 19.63 6.29 -5.79
C THR A 239 19.29 4.87 -6.23
N CYS A 240 19.89 3.85 -5.61
CA CYS A 240 19.72 2.47 -6.07
C CYS A 240 18.46 1.77 -5.54
N VAL A 241 17.69 2.37 -4.62
CA VAL A 241 16.45 1.76 -4.08
C VAL A 241 15.41 1.47 -5.15
N GLY A 242 15.43 2.21 -6.26
CA GLY A 242 14.55 1.98 -7.42
C GLY A 242 14.81 0.68 -8.17
N LEU A 243 16.00 0.09 -8.07
CA LEU A 243 16.40 -1.11 -8.80
C LEU A 243 16.88 -2.26 -7.89
N VAL A 244 17.04 -1.98 -6.60
CA VAL A 244 17.65 -2.89 -5.64
C VAL A 244 16.75 -3.05 -4.44
N GLN A 245 16.40 -4.30 -4.15
CA GLN A 245 15.80 -4.69 -2.89
C GLN A 245 16.89 -4.78 -1.81
N TYR A 246 16.66 -4.16 -0.65
CA TYR A 246 17.59 -4.15 0.48
C TYR A 246 17.05 -4.97 1.63
N PHE A 247 17.90 -5.81 2.25
CA PHE A 247 17.53 -6.63 3.40
C PHE A 247 18.45 -6.36 4.59
N CYS A 248 17.86 -6.14 5.77
CA CYS A 248 18.59 -5.88 7.01
C CYS A 248 18.11 -6.79 8.15
N GLN A 249 19.06 -7.38 8.87
CA GLN A 249 18.75 -8.13 10.08
C GLN A 249 18.51 -7.16 11.24
N ASN A 250 17.41 -7.37 11.96
CA ASN A 250 17.10 -6.62 13.18
C ASN A 250 17.73 -7.26 14.43
N ASP A 251 19.05 -7.38 14.44
CA ASP A 251 19.83 -7.93 15.57
C ASP A 251 20.32 -6.84 16.56
N GLY A 252 19.85 -5.60 16.40
CA GLY A 252 20.30 -4.42 17.16
C GLY A 252 21.56 -3.76 16.62
N LYS A 253 22.20 -4.34 15.59
CA LYS A 253 23.31 -3.75 14.84
C LYS A 253 22.90 -3.30 13.43
N SER A 254 21.69 -3.66 13.00
CA SER A 254 21.12 -3.24 11.71
C SER A 254 22.02 -3.64 10.54
N VAL A 255 22.48 -4.89 10.56
CA VAL A 255 23.42 -5.40 9.55
C VAL A 255 22.66 -5.62 8.24
N GLN A 256 23.10 -4.95 7.17
CA GLN A 256 22.62 -5.26 5.82
C GLN A 256 23.10 -6.66 5.46
N THR A 257 22.16 -7.57 5.23
CA THR A 257 22.45 -9.00 4.99
C THR A 257 22.55 -9.32 3.51
N GLU A 258 21.74 -8.67 2.69
CA GLU A 258 21.60 -9.00 1.28
C GLU A 258 21.04 -7.82 0.48
N THR A 259 21.35 -7.81 -0.81
CA THR A 259 20.73 -6.93 -1.81
C THR A 259 20.39 -7.74 -3.05
N VAL A 260 19.21 -7.56 -3.62
CA VAL A 260 18.79 -8.25 -4.85
C VAL A 260 18.47 -7.21 -5.92
N GLY A 261 19.08 -7.33 -7.10
CA GLY A 261 18.92 -6.40 -8.21
C GLY A 261 20.25 -5.84 -8.73
N GLU A 262 20.14 -5.06 -9.79
CA GLU A 262 21.27 -4.37 -10.43
C GLU A 262 21.14 -2.88 -10.12
N GLY A 263 22.02 -2.36 -9.26
CA GLY A 263 22.01 -0.94 -8.92
C GLY A 263 22.61 -0.08 -10.03
N GLU A 264 22.49 1.22 -9.83
CA GLU A 264 22.96 2.24 -10.76
C GLU A 264 24.47 2.45 -10.69
N SER A 265 25.05 2.92 -11.79
CA SER A 265 26.47 3.31 -11.83
C SER A 265 26.73 4.71 -11.31
N GLU A 266 25.72 5.59 -11.30
CA GLU A 266 25.85 7.00 -10.91
C GLU A 266 24.89 7.35 -9.77
N ASP A 267 25.34 8.20 -8.83
CA ASP A 267 24.53 8.68 -7.71
C ASP A 267 23.76 9.95 -8.12
N TYR A 268 22.66 9.78 -8.88
CA TYR A 268 21.87 10.90 -9.41
C TYR A 268 20.93 11.55 -8.38
N VAL A 269 20.60 10.86 -7.27
CA VAL A 269 19.81 11.40 -6.15
C VAL A 269 20.68 11.72 -4.93
N ARG A 270 21.96 12.10 -5.15
CA ARG A 270 22.96 12.37 -4.10
C ARG A 270 22.52 13.33 -2.99
N ASP A 271 21.66 14.29 -3.30
CA ASP A 271 21.19 15.29 -2.34
C ASP A 271 20.14 14.71 -1.36
N ALA A 272 19.55 13.54 -1.66
CA ALA A 272 18.55 12.91 -0.81
C ALA A 272 19.05 12.63 0.60
N VAL A 273 20.33 12.26 0.76
CA VAL A 273 20.90 12.02 2.09
C VAL A 273 20.92 13.31 2.91
N ALA A 274 21.37 14.42 2.32
CA ALA A 274 21.39 15.70 2.99
C ALA A 274 19.98 16.23 3.32
N VAL A 275 18.99 15.93 2.48
CA VAL A 275 17.58 16.31 2.71
C VAL A 275 16.96 15.48 3.84
N LEU A 276 17.19 14.16 3.84
CA LEU A 276 16.53 13.23 4.76
C LEU A 276 17.26 13.08 6.09
N ASP A 277 18.57 13.26 6.15
CA ASP A 277 19.33 13.06 7.39
C ASP A 277 18.79 13.93 8.53
N GLY A 278 18.54 13.29 9.67
CA GLY A 278 18.02 13.94 10.86
C GLY A 278 16.51 14.26 10.81
N GLN A 279 15.80 13.98 9.72
CA GLN A 279 14.33 14.06 9.71
C GLN A 279 13.73 13.03 10.67
N LYS A 280 12.69 13.45 11.39
CA LYS A 280 12.05 12.68 12.46
C LYS A 280 10.55 12.81 12.34
N PHE A 281 9.86 11.73 12.64
CA PHE A 281 8.41 11.66 12.57
C PHE A 281 7.85 10.94 13.80
N GLU A 282 6.74 11.45 14.31
CA GLU A 282 6.01 10.83 15.42
C GLU A 282 4.77 10.11 14.91
N LEU A 283 4.46 8.98 15.52
CA LEU A 283 3.28 8.21 15.16
C LEU A 283 2.04 8.90 15.72
N ALA A 284 1.24 9.50 14.83
CA ALA A 284 0.14 10.36 15.20
C ALA A 284 -1.19 9.56 15.27
N SER A 285 -2.15 9.95 14.43
CA SER A 285 -3.51 9.44 14.42
C SER A 285 -3.60 8.02 13.84
N GLU A 286 -4.52 7.23 14.39
CA GLU A 286 -4.98 6.01 13.73
C GLU A 286 -5.95 6.40 12.62
N VAL A 287 -5.73 5.88 11.42
CA VAL A 287 -6.56 6.12 10.23
C VAL A 287 -7.11 4.79 9.72
N CYS A 288 -8.05 4.85 8.78
CA CYS A 288 -8.56 3.64 8.13
C CYS A 288 -7.41 2.78 7.57
N ALA A 289 -7.55 1.46 7.66
CA ALA A 289 -6.51 0.53 7.19
C ALA A 289 -6.17 0.68 5.70
N HIS A 290 -7.04 1.28 4.90
CA HIS A 290 -6.83 1.50 3.47
C HIS A 290 -6.53 2.98 3.13
N TYR A 291 -6.18 3.79 4.12
CA TYR A 291 -5.92 5.24 3.93
C TYR A 291 -4.87 5.55 2.87
N SER A 292 -3.89 4.65 2.70
CA SER A 292 -2.84 4.74 1.68
C SER A 292 -3.36 4.94 0.26
N TYR A 293 -4.55 4.46 -0.08
CA TYR A 293 -5.15 4.63 -1.41
C TYR A 293 -5.54 6.07 -1.71
N MET A 294 -5.54 6.94 -0.70
CA MET A 294 -5.99 8.33 -0.78
C MET A 294 -4.88 9.34 -0.58
N ILE A 295 -3.71 8.90 -0.10
CA ILE A 295 -2.59 9.78 0.21
C ILE A 295 -1.27 9.16 -0.26
N ASP A 296 -0.52 9.94 -1.02
CA ASP A 296 0.80 9.60 -1.53
C ASP A 296 1.91 10.49 -0.93
N SER A 297 1.57 11.36 0.02
CA SER A 297 2.48 12.35 0.60
C SER A 297 2.84 12.11 2.07
N GLU A 298 2.33 11.05 2.69
CA GLU A 298 2.54 10.74 4.11
C GLU A 298 3.21 9.38 4.33
N ILE A 299 4.06 9.30 5.35
CA ILE A 299 4.59 8.01 5.81
C ILE A 299 3.48 7.30 6.58
N LEU A 300 3.11 6.10 6.15
CA LEU A 300 2.04 5.31 6.75
C LEU A 300 2.57 4.02 7.32
N LEU A 301 2.41 3.83 8.64
CA LEU A 301 2.81 2.62 9.36
C LEU A 301 1.63 1.67 9.49
N GLY A 302 1.74 0.48 8.92
CA GLY A 302 0.68 -0.52 8.87
C GLY A 302 -0.37 -0.22 7.80
N GLY A 303 -1.53 -0.84 7.93
CA GLY A 303 -2.58 -0.81 6.92
C GLY A 303 -2.30 -1.76 5.74
N TYR A 304 -2.97 -1.46 4.65
CA TYR A 304 -2.80 -2.07 3.34
C TYR A 304 -1.98 -1.10 2.49
N PRO A 305 -0.94 -1.53 1.79
CA PRO A 305 -0.18 -0.64 0.91
C PRO A 305 -1.02 -0.28 -0.33
N GLN A 306 -0.86 0.94 -0.82
CA GLN A 306 -1.23 1.26 -2.19
C GLN A 306 -0.04 0.88 -3.07
N TRP A 307 -0.04 -0.32 -3.64
CA TRP A 307 0.95 -0.67 -4.66
C TRP A 307 0.75 0.24 -5.88
N LEU A 308 1.80 0.95 -6.30
CA LEU A 308 1.76 1.80 -7.49
C LEU A 308 1.83 0.97 -8.79
N GLN A 309 2.42 -0.21 -8.69
CA GLN A 309 2.49 -1.21 -9.75
C GLN A 309 1.71 -2.46 -9.29
N ASP A 310 2.19 -3.66 -9.61
CA ASP A 310 1.61 -4.90 -9.07
C ASP A 310 1.95 -5.07 -7.58
N SER A 311 1.12 -5.85 -6.87
CA SER A 311 1.41 -6.21 -5.49
C SER A 311 2.71 -7.00 -5.39
N GLU A 312 3.67 -6.50 -4.61
CA GLU A 312 4.98 -7.13 -4.50
C GLU A 312 5.32 -7.37 -3.02
N HIS A 313 5.08 -8.59 -2.55
CA HIS A 313 5.56 -9.01 -1.24
C HIS A 313 6.90 -9.76 -1.37
N LEU A 314 7.90 -9.28 -0.64
CA LEU A 314 9.25 -9.84 -0.68
C LEU A 314 9.28 -11.27 -0.12
N ALA A 315 10.15 -12.13 -0.64
CA ALA A 315 10.46 -13.40 0.02
C ALA A 315 11.56 -13.18 1.07
N CYS A 316 11.36 -13.67 2.29
CA CYS A 316 12.40 -13.58 3.31
C CYS A 316 13.61 -14.43 2.90
N PRO A 317 14.84 -13.87 2.81
CA PRO A 317 16.01 -14.62 2.37
C PRO A 317 16.43 -15.74 3.33
N LYS A 318 15.96 -15.72 4.58
CA LYS A 318 16.26 -16.75 5.59
C LYS A 318 15.33 -17.95 5.56
N CYS A 319 14.03 -17.72 5.44
CA CYS A 319 13.01 -18.78 5.56
C CYS A 319 12.18 -18.99 4.30
N GLY A 320 12.36 -18.16 3.26
CA GLY A 320 11.62 -18.20 2.01
C GLY A 320 10.17 -17.73 2.10
N LYS A 321 9.66 -17.43 3.29
CA LYS A 321 8.25 -17.00 3.47
C LYS A 321 8.04 -15.57 2.96
N THR A 322 6.89 -15.33 2.35
CA THR A 322 6.40 -14.01 1.94
C THR A 322 6.37 -13.03 3.12
N MET A 323 6.92 -11.84 2.96
CA MET A 323 7.08 -10.84 4.01
C MET A 323 5.83 -10.00 4.17
N LYS A 324 5.60 -9.55 5.40
CA LYS A 324 4.47 -8.73 5.79
C LYS A 324 4.80 -7.27 5.52
N TYR A 325 3.95 -6.55 4.77
CA TYR A 325 4.09 -5.11 4.60
C TYR A 325 4.08 -4.41 5.96
N LEU A 326 4.99 -3.45 6.16
CA LEU A 326 5.19 -2.75 7.43
C LEU A 326 4.91 -1.25 7.29
N VAL A 327 5.51 -0.57 6.30
CA VAL A 327 5.40 0.88 6.16
C VAL A 327 5.56 1.30 4.70
N GLN A 328 4.79 2.31 4.30
CA GLN A 328 4.87 3.01 3.02
C GLN A 328 5.59 4.34 3.26
N ILE A 329 6.67 4.56 2.52
CA ILE A 329 7.49 5.78 2.61
C ILE A 329 7.38 6.51 1.26
N PRO A 330 6.70 7.65 1.19
CA PRO A 330 6.47 8.40 -0.04
C PRO A 330 7.75 9.14 -0.44
N PHE A 331 8.69 8.44 -1.04
CA PHE A 331 10.04 8.95 -1.31
C PHE A 331 10.00 10.22 -2.17
N GLY A 332 9.19 10.23 -3.22
CA GLY A 332 8.99 11.42 -4.08
C GLY A 332 8.31 12.62 -3.40
N ALA A 333 7.65 12.42 -2.25
CA ALA A 333 7.11 13.53 -1.46
C ALA A 333 8.14 14.10 -0.45
N LEU A 334 9.17 13.31 -0.10
CA LEU A 334 10.18 13.69 0.90
C LEU A 334 11.41 14.35 0.27
N ILE A 335 11.70 14.06 -1.00
CA ILE A 335 12.84 14.59 -1.74
C ILE A 335 12.40 15.06 -3.14
N ASP A 336 13.29 15.76 -3.86
CA ASP A 336 13.09 16.03 -5.29
C ASP A 336 13.35 14.74 -6.10
N GLY A 337 12.34 13.89 -6.17
CA GLY A 337 12.37 12.58 -6.80
C GLY A 337 10.97 12.01 -6.99
N GLU A 338 10.88 10.73 -7.32
CA GLU A 338 9.61 10.04 -7.56
C GLU A 338 9.52 8.73 -6.78
N GLY A 339 8.31 8.17 -6.74
CA GLY A 339 8.03 6.83 -6.25
C GLY A 339 7.97 6.67 -4.72
N THR A 340 7.77 5.42 -4.33
CA THR A 340 7.41 5.00 -2.98
C THR A 340 8.23 3.78 -2.58
N ILE A 341 8.78 3.81 -1.37
CA ILE A 341 9.49 2.66 -0.77
C ILE A 341 8.51 1.91 0.13
N TYR A 342 8.39 0.60 -0.08
CA TYR A 342 7.59 -0.28 0.77
C TYR A 342 8.53 -1.14 1.59
N MET A 343 8.63 -0.83 2.88
CA MET A 343 9.38 -1.66 3.81
C MET A 343 8.46 -2.74 4.38
N GLN A 344 8.98 -3.95 4.45
CA GLN A 344 8.32 -5.19 4.82
C GLN A 344 9.12 -5.91 5.90
N ILE A 345 8.49 -6.84 6.62
CA ILE A 345 9.11 -7.58 7.71
C ILE A 345 8.77 -9.08 7.68
N CYS A 346 9.78 -9.89 7.97
CA CYS A 346 9.62 -11.25 8.45
C CYS A 346 9.76 -11.22 9.98
N ASP A 347 8.65 -11.31 10.68
CA ASP A 347 8.54 -11.30 12.13
C ASP A 347 9.30 -12.48 12.78
N GLU A 348 9.18 -13.68 12.22
CA GLU A 348 9.87 -14.87 12.73
C GLU A 348 11.40 -14.77 12.66
N CYS A 349 11.91 -14.18 11.58
CA CYS A 349 13.35 -14.01 11.37
C CYS A 349 13.89 -12.67 11.88
N GLU A 350 13.00 -11.78 12.36
CA GLU A 350 13.28 -10.38 12.66
C GLU A 350 14.15 -9.72 11.58
N LEU A 351 13.70 -9.82 10.33
CA LEU A 351 14.41 -9.32 9.15
C LEU A 351 13.49 -8.38 8.39
N VAL A 352 14.01 -7.21 8.03
CA VAL A 352 13.29 -6.22 7.24
C VAL A 352 13.83 -6.19 5.81
N GLY A 353 12.95 -5.96 4.86
CA GLY A 353 13.25 -5.85 3.45
C GLY A 353 12.54 -4.64 2.86
N ALA A 354 13.02 -4.09 1.76
CA ALA A 354 12.27 -3.05 1.04
C ALA A 354 12.37 -3.22 -0.48
N ASN A 355 11.26 -2.90 -1.14
CA ASN A 355 11.18 -2.68 -2.58
C ASN A 355 10.69 -1.25 -2.85
N PHE A 356 10.81 -0.82 -4.09
CA PHE A 356 10.40 0.50 -4.55
C PHE A 356 9.47 0.36 -5.75
N GLN A 357 8.49 1.24 -5.84
CA GLN A 357 7.64 1.35 -7.03
C GLN A 357 7.49 2.82 -7.42
N CYS A 358 7.42 3.09 -8.72
CA CYS A 358 7.10 4.38 -9.31
C CYS A 358 6.18 4.17 -10.52
N THR A 359 5.40 5.20 -10.85
CA THR A 359 4.45 5.21 -11.98
C THR A 359 5.07 5.69 -13.27
#